data_AF-A0A959GSL6-F1
#
_entry.id   AF-A0A959GSL6-F1
#
_cell.length_a   1.000
_cell.length_b   1.000
_cell.length_c   1.000
_cell.angle_alpha   90.00
_cell.angle_beta   90.00
_cell.angle_gamma   90.00
#
_symmetry.space_group_name_H-M   'P 1'
#
loop_
_entity.id
_entity.type
_entity.pdbx_description
1 polymer ?
#
loop_
_entity_poly.entity_id
_entity_poly.type
_entity_poly.pdbx_seq_one_letter_code
_entity_poly.pdbx_strand_id
1 'polypeptide(L)'
;MRSIQLALLLMLLLYSVAAQSQCDALIVEDRVIEGTHILRTSMQTLVVRGNYTYSLELRSDNKGVTAKVYSKAGVEFNQDDEIIFMDENTVR
;
A
#
# COMPACT_ATOMS: atom_id res chain seq x y z
N MET A 1 12.65 40.49 -10.59
CA MET A 1 11.45 39.76 -11.08
C MET A 1 11.80 38.43 -11.73
N ARG A 2 12.74 38.35 -12.69
CA ARG A 2 13.16 37.08 -13.32
C ARG A 2 13.72 36.04 -12.34
N SER A 3 14.52 36.46 -11.36
CA SER A 3 15.09 35.57 -10.34
C SER A 3 14.02 34.96 -9.41
N ILE A 4 12.93 35.70 -9.17
CA ILE A 4 11.80 35.23 -8.35
C ILE A 4 10.99 34.18 -9.12
N GLN A 5 10.77 34.38 -10.42
CA GLN A 5 10.11 33.39 -11.27
C GLN A 5 10.94 32.11 -11.39
N LEU A 6 12.27 32.22 -11.48
CA LEU A 6 13.15 31.06 -11.51
C LEU A 6 13.14 30.29 -10.19
N ALA A 7 13.14 31.00 -9.05
CA ALA A 7 13.02 30.39 -7.73
C ALA A 7 11.66 29.71 -7.52
N LEU A 8 10.57 30.33 -7.99
CA LEU A 8 9.23 29.74 -7.92
C LEU A 8 9.11 28.49 -8.80
N LEU A 9 9.67 28.52 -10.01
CA LEU A 9 9.71 27.35 -10.90
C LEU A 9 10.54 26.21 -10.30
N LEU A 10 11.70 26.52 -9.72
CA LEU A 10 12.54 25.52 -9.04
C LEU A 10 11.82 24.92 -7.83
N MET A 11 11.10 25.74 -7.05
CA MET A 11 10.31 25.27 -5.93
C MET A 11 9.20 24.31 -6.40
N LEU A 12 8.47 24.65 -7.47
CA LEU A 12 7.43 23.81 -8.05
C LEU A 12 7.96 22.45 -8.55
N LEU A 13 9.16 22.44 -9.14
CA LEU A 13 9.83 21.21 -9.58
C LEU A 13 10.28 20.31 -8.42
N LEU A 14 10.62 20.90 -7.26
CA LEU A 14 10.99 20.13 -6.07
C LEU A 14 9.74 19.52 -5.38
N TYR A 15 8.60 20.19 -5.46
CA TYR A 15 7.33 19.67 -4.92
C TYR A 15 6.81 18.45 -5.68
N SER A 16 6.98 18.38 -7.01
CA SER A 16 6.50 17.23 -7.80
C SER A 16 7.25 15.93 -7.49
N VAL A 17 8.55 16.00 -7.21
CA VAL A 17 9.37 14.83 -6.85
C VAL A 17 8.96 14.26 -5.49
N ALA A 18 8.64 15.12 -4.52
CA ALA A 18 8.19 14.70 -3.19
C ALA A 18 6.79 14.04 -3.21
N ALA A 19 5.92 14.41 -4.15
CA ALA A 19 4.60 13.78 -4.30
C ALA A 19 4.65 12.38 -4.93
N GLN A 20 5.67 12.10 -5.76
CA GLN A 20 5.81 10.78 -6.41
C GLN A 20 6.42 9.70 -5.50
N SER A 21 7.08 10.06 -4.40
CA SER A 21 7.73 9.09 -3.50
C SER A 21 6.81 8.48 -2.43
N GLN A 22 5.54 8.89 -2.37
CA GLN A 22 4.62 8.45 -1.32
C GLN A 22 4.11 7.01 -1.55
N CYS A 23 4.05 6.55 -2.80
CA CYS A 23 3.61 5.18 -3.14
C CYS A 23 4.76 4.15 -3.06
N ASP A 24 6.00 4.57 -3.28
CA ASP A 24 7.19 3.68 -3.21
C ASP A 24 7.39 3.06 -1.83
N ALA A 25 6.89 3.69 -0.77
CA ALA A 25 6.94 3.12 0.58
C ALA A 25 5.93 1.96 0.79
N LEU A 26 4.88 1.91 -0.02
CA LEU A 26 3.81 0.92 0.09
C LEU A 26 4.02 -0.28 -0.82
N ILE A 27 4.72 -0.13 -1.94
CA ILE A 27 4.99 -1.22 -2.89
C ILE A 27 6.42 -1.71 -2.69
N VAL A 28 6.57 -2.97 -2.27
CA VAL A 28 7.88 -3.61 -2.05
C VAL A 28 8.32 -4.46 -3.24
N GLU A 29 7.44 -4.66 -4.21
CA GLU A 29 7.69 -5.46 -5.40
C GLU A 29 6.80 -5.00 -6.54
N ASP A 30 7.43 -4.65 -7.66
CA ASP A 30 6.80 -4.36 -8.94
C ASP A 30 7.72 -4.93 -10.02
N ARG A 31 7.31 -6.04 -10.65
CA ARG A 31 8.08 -6.63 -11.75
C ARG A 31 7.20 -7.37 -12.74
N VAL A 32 7.69 -7.47 -13.97
CA VAL A 32 7.08 -8.30 -15.01
C VAL A 32 7.95 -9.54 -15.24
N ILE A 33 7.38 -10.73 -15.09
CA ILE A 33 8.03 -12.01 -15.43
C ILE A 33 7.16 -12.73 -16.46
N GLU A 34 7.70 -12.99 -17.65
CA GLU A 34 7.02 -13.74 -18.72
C GLU A 34 5.62 -13.20 -19.05
N GLY A 35 5.47 -11.86 -19.04
CA GLY A 35 4.20 -11.19 -19.29
C GLY A 35 3.23 -11.13 -18.10
N THR A 36 3.59 -11.71 -16.95
CA THR A 36 2.84 -11.59 -15.70
C THR A 36 3.36 -10.42 -14.88
N HIS A 37 2.46 -9.51 -14.50
CA HIS A 37 2.77 -8.42 -13.58
C HIS A 37 2.64 -8.91 -12.13
N ILE A 38 3.73 -8.82 -11.37
CA ILE A 38 3.80 -9.18 -9.95
C ILE A 38 3.89 -7.89 -9.16
N LEU A 39 2.89 -7.65 -8.31
CA LEU A 39 2.80 -6.49 -7.43
C LEU A 39 2.63 -6.95 -5.99
N ARG A 40 3.45 -6.44 -5.06
CA ARG A 40 3.35 -6.74 -3.61
C ARG A 40 3.49 -5.48 -2.78
N THR A 41 2.64 -5.36 -1.77
CA THR A 41 2.72 -4.25 -0.82
C THR A 41 3.59 -4.58 0.40
N SER A 42 4.14 -3.56 1.06
CA SER A 42 4.68 -3.70 2.41
C SER A 42 3.56 -4.13 3.37
N MET A 43 3.93 -4.89 4.39
CA MET A 43 2.98 -5.38 5.38
C MET A 43 2.37 -4.20 6.15
N GLN A 44 1.05 -4.04 6.07
CA GLN A 44 0.34 -2.96 6.74
C GLN A 44 -0.30 -3.48 8.03
N THR A 45 -0.15 -2.75 9.12
CA THR A 45 -0.86 -3.03 10.36
C THR A 45 -2.28 -2.47 10.27
N LEU A 46 -3.27 -3.36 10.28
CA LEU A 46 -4.67 -2.99 10.02
C LEU A 46 -5.43 -2.65 11.31
N VAL A 47 -5.13 -3.36 12.41
CA VAL A 47 -5.81 -3.21 13.69
C VAL A 47 -4.79 -3.24 14.83
N VAL A 48 -4.87 -2.27 15.73
CA VAL A 48 -4.15 -2.28 17.02
C VAL A 48 -5.20 -2.15 18.12
N ARG A 49 -5.39 -3.21 18.91
CA ARG A 49 -6.31 -3.18 20.05
C ARG A 49 -5.64 -3.82 21.26
N GLY A 50 -5.38 -3.01 22.28
CA GLY A 50 -4.70 -3.47 23.49
C GLY A 50 -3.34 -4.09 23.17
N ASN A 51 -3.22 -5.41 23.37
CA ASN A 51 -1.98 -6.17 23.22
C ASN A 51 -1.90 -6.99 21.92
N TYR A 52 -2.87 -6.87 21.01
CA TYR A 52 -2.85 -7.64 19.76
C TYR A 52 -2.88 -6.75 18.52
N THR A 53 -2.35 -7.32 17.43
CA THR A 53 -2.19 -6.61 16.16
C THR A 53 -2.41 -7.57 15.01
N TYR A 54 -3.22 -7.16 14.02
CA TYR A 54 -3.34 -7.87 12.74
C TYR A 54 -2.61 -7.12 11.65
N SER A 55 -1.90 -7.85 10.81
CA SER A 55 -1.20 -7.31 9.65
C SER A 55 -1.65 -8.01 8.37
N LEU A 56 -1.68 -7.26 7.27
CA LEU A 56 -2.12 -7.73 5.96
C LEU A 56 -0.99 -7.52 4.93
N GLU A 57 -0.73 -8.54 4.11
CA GLU A 57 0.10 -8.45 2.92
C GLU A 57 -0.77 -8.77 1.70
N LEU A 58 -0.86 -7.84 0.74
CA LEU A 58 -1.54 -8.05 -0.54
C LEU A 58 -0.52 -8.43 -1.61
N ARG A 59 -0.83 -9.47 -2.37
CA ARG A 59 -0.01 -9.95 -3.49
C ARG A 59 -0.88 -10.20 -4.71
N SER A 60 -0.50 -9.59 -5.82
CA SER A 60 -1.08 -9.86 -7.14
C SER A 60 -0.08 -10.66 -7.97
N ASP A 61 -0.48 -11.83 -8.46
CA ASP A 61 0.32 -12.68 -9.35
C ASP A 61 -0.56 -13.41 -10.38
N ASN A 62 0.01 -14.40 -11.10
CA ASN A 62 -0.73 -15.20 -12.09
C ASN A 62 -1.90 -16.02 -11.52
N LYS A 63 -2.03 -16.12 -10.18
CA LYS A 63 -3.14 -16.76 -9.48
C LYS A 63 -4.21 -15.75 -9.05
N GLY A 64 -4.06 -14.47 -9.40
CA GLY A 64 -4.96 -13.38 -9.03
C GLY A 64 -4.47 -12.59 -7.82
N VAL A 65 -5.39 -11.88 -7.16
CA VAL A 65 -5.11 -11.10 -5.95
C VAL A 65 -5.29 -11.99 -4.72
N THR A 66 -4.26 -12.06 -3.89
CA THR A 66 -4.24 -12.81 -2.63
C THR A 66 -3.91 -11.89 -1.47
N ALA A 67 -4.41 -12.25 -0.29
CA ALA A 67 -4.16 -11.52 0.93
C ALA A 67 -3.67 -12.49 2.01
N LYS A 68 -2.54 -12.16 2.65
CA LYS A 68 -2.00 -12.93 3.77
C LYS A 68 -2.17 -12.15 5.06
N VAL A 69 -2.91 -12.73 5.99
CA VAL A 69 -3.21 -12.16 7.29
C VAL A 69 -2.26 -12.76 8.32
N TYR A 70 -1.66 -11.89 9.12
CA TYR A 70 -0.78 -12.28 10.22
C TYR A 70 -1.32 -11.72 11.52
N SER A 71 -1.56 -12.59 12.48
CA SER A 71 -1.80 -12.18 13.86
C SER A 71 -0.47 -12.10 14.62
N LYS A 72 -0.22 -10.96 15.27
CA LYS A 72 0.89 -10.76 16.18
C LYS A 72 0.42 -10.99 17.61
N ALA A 73 1.25 -11.66 18.41
CA ALA A 73 0.98 -12.06 19.79
C ALA A 73 -0.02 -13.22 19.96
N GLY A 74 -0.25 -14.02 18.90
CA GLY A 74 -0.95 -15.32 19.01
C GLY A 74 -2.45 -15.22 19.27
N VAL A 75 -3.05 -14.05 19.07
CA VAL A 75 -4.51 -13.88 19.17
C VAL A 75 -5.15 -14.44 17.91
N GLU A 76 -5.97 -15.47 18.08
CA GLU A 76 -6.71 -16.06 16.97
C GLU A 76 -7.65 -15.04 16.34
N PHE A 77 -7.98 -15.23 15.06
CA PHE A 77 -9.02 -14.43 14.43
C PHE A 77 -10.36 -14.84 15.05
N ASN A 78 -11.09 -13.93 15.66
CA ASN A 78 -12.29 -14.31 16.41
C ASN A 78 -13.44 -14.61 15.45
N GLN A 79 -14.38 -15.40 15.96
CA GLN A 79 -15.68 -15.52 15.31
C GLN A 79 -16.29 -14.12 15.18
N ASP A 80 -16.81 -13.80 13.99
CA ASP A 80 -17.38 -12.50 13.59
C ASP A 80 -16.37 -11.36 13.32
N ASP A 81 -15.06 -11.61 13.39
CA ASP A 81 -14.10 -10.69 12.79
C ASP A 81 -14.21 -10.79 11.25
N GLU A 82 -14.27 -9.65 10.55
CA GLU A 82 -14.42 -9.59 9.10
C GLU A 82 -13.23 -8.87 8.44
N ILE A 83 -12.75 -9.44 7.33
CA ILE A 83 -11.85 -8.75 6.39
C ILE A 83 -12.61 -8.65 5.07
N ILE A 84 -13.02 -7.42 4.74
CA ILE A 84 -13.81 -7.15 3.55
C ILE A 84 -12.89 -6.53 2.50
N PHE A 85 -12.75 -7.22 1.36
CA PHE A 85 -12.12 -6.65 0.17
C PHE A 85 -13.20 -5.94 -0.64
N MET A 86 -13.08 -4.62 -0.79
CA MET A 86 -14.00 -3.81 -1.57
C MET A 86 -13.28 -3.30 -2.82
N ASP A 87 -13.94 -3.40 -3.97
CA ASP A 87 -13.56 -2.61 -5.14
C ASP A 87 -14.09 -1.19 -4.94
N GLU A 88 -13.21 -0.19 -4.99
CA GLU A 88 -13.54 1.22 -4.84
C GLU A 88 -14.59 1.67 -5.88
N ASN A 89 -14.64 1.00 -7.04
CA ASN A 89 -15.62 1.29 -8.09
C ASN A 89 -16.99 0.65 -7.85
N THR A 90 -17.09 -0.22 -6.85
CA THR A 90 -18.34 -0.89 -6.44
C THR A 90 -18.80 -0.33 -5.10
N VAL A 91 -19.02 0.98 -5.03
CA VAL A 91 -19.79 1.58 -3.92
C VAL A 91 -21.25 1.17 -4.13
N ARG A 92 -21.79 0.43 -3.17
CA ARG A 92 -23.19 -0.03 -3.17
C ARG A 92 -24.14 1.10 -2.79
#